data_AF-A0A2G4H0J5-F1
#
_entry.id   AF-A0A2G4H0J5-F1
#
_cell.length_a   1.000
_cell.length_b   1.000
_cell.length_c   1.000
_cell.angle_alpha   90.00
_cell.angle_beta   90.00
_cell.angle_gamma   90.00
#
_symmetry.space_group_name_H-M   'P 1'
#
loop_
_entity.id
_entity.type
_entity.pdbx_description
1 polymer ?
#
loop_
_entity_poly.entity_id
_entity_poly.type
_entity_poly.pdbx_seq_one_letter_code
_entity_poly.pdbx_strand_id
1 'polypeptide(L)'
;MRTLLPLLCLISIASAAEKQPVDELAKLDARALHNRGTQRLAEGDLAGAEEALRASLGRDIDPLRPPALHNLGHVRFGKGKSALGERSAGDVTELSIARSYLEAADADISDMKDQIELLDKAKAEGREPDYVPATAALGGGINTFRTIKKLIPKEEAMVAKRNGVITLWTRSVGDFRGAHELDAADGPALANAEAIEELLRALRRETRALEEAIEAQRKKLEELRAVIQELIKRIPDDKLPPNAEGEGDEDEENFLPPERRKPRAGGGEPKAPKPGEEQKMTEQEARGSLEGLKNEFGRKMPAGGAGDKNGKGGKPGDKKGKDY
;
A
#
# COMPACT_ATOMS: atom_id res chain seq x y z
N MET A 1 62.57 -46.63 -17.08
CA MET A 1 62.39 -46.97 -15.65
C MET A 1 61.56 -45.86 -15.02
N ARG A 2 60.48 -46.23 -14.30
CA ARG A 2 60.00 -45.68 -13.01
C ARG A 2 59.99 -44.14 -12.84
N THR A 3 58.96 -43.42 -12.41
CA THR A 3 57.58 -43.63 -11.93
C THR A 3 57.12 -42.24 -11.42
N LEU A 4 55.81 -41.98 -11.46
CA LEU A 4 55.01 -41.13 -10.53
C LEU A 4 54.96 -39.58 -10.68
N LEU A 5 53.74 -39.14 -11.06
CA LEU A 5 52.96 -37.91 -10.78
C LEU A 5 53.12 -37.35 -9.33
N PRO A 6 52.50 -36.21 -8.92
CA PRO A 6 51.82 -35.10 -9.63
C PRO A 6 52.08 -33.68 -9.01
N LEU A 7 51.33 -32.67 -9.47
CA LEU A 7 50.44 -31.83 -8.64
C LEU A 7 50.69 -30.30 -8.57
N LEU A 8 49.58 -29.60 -8.86
CA LEU A 8 49.10 -28.33 -8.31
C LEU A 8 49.64 -26.99 -8.90
N CYS A 9 48.93 -26.50 -9.93
CA CYS A 9 48.83 -25.07 -10.19
C CYS A 9 47.94 -24.41 -9.12
N LEU A 10 48.54 -23.53 -8.31
CA LEU A 10 47.86 -22.65 -7.37
C LEU A 10 47.01 -21.63 -8.13
N ILE A 11 45.69 -21.80 -8.12
CA ILE A 11 44.75 -20.73 -8.42
C ILE A 11 44.59 -19.94 -7.12
N SER A 12 45.19 -18.75 -7.07
CA SER A 12 44.92 -17.78 -6.02
C SER A 12 43.47 -17.30 -6.14
N ILE A 13 42.56 -17.96 -5.40
CA ILE A 13 41.25 -17.41 -5.11
C ILE A 13 41.49 -16.26 -4.13
N ALA A 14 41.45 -15.03 -4.63
CA ALA A 14 41.25 -13.87 -3.78
C ALA A 14 39.86 -14.00 -3.17
N SER A 15 39.80 -14.55 -1.95
CA SER A 15 38.62 -14.45 -1.11
C SER A 15 38.39 -12.96 -0.85
N ALA A 16 37.44 -12.37 -1.58
CA ALA A 16 36.76 -11.19 -1.11
C ALA A 16 36.08 -11.59 0.19
N ALA A 17 36.76 -11.32 1.31
CA ALA A 17 36.16 -11.33 2.63
C ALA A 17 35.11 -10.22 2.61
N GLU A 18 33.90 -10.61 2.23
CA GLU A 18 32.68 -9.91 2.59
C GLU A 18 32.76 -9.77 4.11
N LYS A 19 33.15 -8.59 4.60
CA LYS A 19 33.01 -8.25 6.01
C LYS A 19 31.53 -8.37 6.27
N GLN A 20 31.11 -9.49 6.87
CA GLN A 20 29.84 -9.56 7.59
C GLN A 20 29.73 -8.27 8.41
N PRO A 21 28.58 -7.57 8.43
CA PRO A 21 28.42 -6.42 9.30
C PRO A 21 28.65 -6.92 10.71
N VAL A 22 29.86 -6.69 11.23
CA VAL A 22 30.21 -7.06 12.59
C VAL A 22 29.28 -6.20 13.42
N ASP A 23 28.32 -6.82 14.11
CA ASP A 23 27.38 -6.13 14.97
C ASP A 23 28.18 -5.19 15.89
N GLU A 24 28.20 -3.91 15.55
CA GLU A 24 29.05 -2.94 16.26
C GLU A 24 28.57 -2.76 17.68
N LEU A 25 27.30 -3.06 17.96
CA LEU A 25 26.72 -3.08 19.30
C LEU A 25 27.21 -4.29 20.10
N ALA A 26 27.52 -5.41 19.45
CA ALA A 26 28.04 -6.59 20.15
C ALA A 26 29.41 -6.35 20.80
N LYS A 27 30.19 -5.38 20.31
CA LYS A 27 31.49 -4.99 20.86
C LYS A 27 31.39 -4.05 22.07
N LEU A 28 30.21 -3.47 22.30
CA LEU A 28 29.99 -2.49 23.35
C LEU A 28 29.49 -3.18 24.63
N ASP A 29 29.94 -2.68 25.78
CA ASP A 29 29.39 -3.08 27.07
C ASP A 29 28.04 -2.39 27.34
N ALA A 30 27.38 -2.79 28.44
CA ALA A 30 26.05 -2.28 28.79
C ALA A 30 26.02 -0.75 28.93
N ARG A 31 27.06 -0.15 29.54
CA ARG A 31 27.10 1.30 29.78
C ARG A 31 27.34 2.06 28.48
N ALA A 32 28.22 1.58 27.62
CA ALA A 32 28.46 2.15 26.30
C ALA A 32 27.21 2.07 25.42
N LEU A 33 26.48 0.96 25.47
CA LEU A 33 25.18 0.79 24.79
C LEU A 33 24.14 1.76 25.33
N HIS A 34 24.01 1.90 26.65
CA HIS A 34 23.11 2.88 27.27
C HIS A 34 23.44 4.30 26.81
N ASN A 35 24.70 4.71 26.93
CA ASN A 35 25.15 6.06 26.57
C ASN A 35 24.91 6.36 25.09
N ARG A 36 25.20 5.39 24.20
CA ARG A 36 24.93 5.51 22.76
C ARG A 36 23.44 5.65 22.49
N GLY A 37 22.61 4.87 23.18
CA GLY A 37 21.16 4.97 23.09
C GLY A 37 20.63 6.34 23.52
N THR A 38 21.11 6.85 24.65
CA THR A 38 20.76 8.18 25.17
C THR A 38 21.20 9.29 24.23
N GLN A 39 22.40 9.19 23.66
CA GLN A 39 22.88 10.15 22.67
C GLN A 39 22.00 10.16 21.42
N ARG A 40 21.71 8.98 20.84
CA ARG A 40 20.84 8.85 19.66
C ARG A 40 19.43 9.38 19.93
N LEU A 41 18.90 9.16 21.13
CA LEU A 41 17.61 9.73 21.54
C LEU A 41 17.66 11.26 21.52
N ALA A 42 18.73 11.87 22.05
CA ALA A 42 18.91 13.32 22.02
C ALA A 42 19.08 13.87 20.59
N GLU A 43 19.66 13.10 19.69
CA GLU A 43 19.80 13.41 18.26
C GLU A 43 18.50 13.19 17.46
N GLY A 44 17.46 12.59 18.06
CA GLY A 44 16.21 12.25 17.39
C GLY A 44 16.27 10.96 16.55
N ASP A 45 17.37 10.22 16.58
CA ASP A 45 17.48 8.88 15.99
C ASP A 45 16.78 7.85 16.87
N LEU A 46 15.44 7.84 16.80
CA LEU A 46 14.60 6.96 17.60
C LEU A 46 14.84 5.46 17.29
N ALA A 47 15.18 5.13 16.04
CA ALA A 47 15.41 3.74 15.64
C ALA A 47 16.72 3.23 16.24
N GLY A 48 17.81 3.97 16.06
CA GLY A 48 19.09 3.60 16.63
C GLY A 48 19.15 3.72 18.15
N ALA A 49 18.35 4.62 18.75
CA ALA A 49 18.20 4.69 20.21
C ALA A 49 17.52 3.44 20.76
N GLU A 50 16.42 2.97 20.14
CA GLU A 50 15.74 1.75 20.57
C GLU A 50 16.68 0.54 20.51
N GLU A 51 17.41 0.40 19.41
CA GLU A 51 18.34 -0.70 19.18
C GLU A 51 19.42 -0.75 20.28
N ALA A 52 20.09 0.38 20.55
CA ALA A 52 21.16 0.46 21.54
C ALA A 52 20.65 0.29 22.98
N LEU A 53 19.50 0.88 23.33
CA LEU A 53 18.92 0.74 24.68
C LEU A 53 18.40 -0.68 24.95
N ARG A 54 17.81 -1.36 23.95
CA ARG A 54 17.42 -2.76 24.07
C ARG A 54 18.63 -3.67 24.22
N ALA A 55 19.70 -3.42 23.45
CA ALA A 55 20.95 -4.15 23.59
C ALA A 55 21.58 -3.93 24.99
N SER A 56 21.52 -2.71 25.53
CA SER A 56 21.94 -2.41 26.90
C SER A 56 21.14 -3.21 27.93
N LEU A 57 19.80 -3.23 27.81
CA LEU A 57 18.94 -3.99 28.72
C LEU A 57 19.22 -5.49 28.66
N GLY A 58 19.48 -6.03 27.47
CA GLY A 58 19.84 -7.44 27.29
C GLY A 58 21.19 -7.84 27.89
N ARG A 59 21.94 -6.91 28.47
CA ARG A 59 23.15 -7.21 29.27
C ARG A 59 22.86 -7.42 30.76
N ASP A 60 21.61 -7.21 31.19
CA ASP A 60 21.13 -7.48 32.55
C ASP A 60 21.95 -6.84 33.68
N ILE A 61 22.38 -5.58 33.46
CA ILE A 61 23.05 -4.78 34.48
C ILE A 61 22.01 -3.98 35.27
N ASP A 62 21.68 -4.43 36.49
CA ASP A 62 20.61 -3.88 37.31
C ASP A 62 20.67 -2.35 37.48
N PRO A 63 21.83 -1.70 37.76
CA PRO A 63 21.90 -0.24 37.90
C PRO A 63 21.58 0.54 36.62
N LEU A 64 21.67 -0.09 35.45
CA LEU A 64 21.33 0.54 34.16
C LEU A 64 19.90 0.26 33.73
N ARG A 65 19.21 -0.70 34.38
CA ARG A 65 17.87 -1.12 33.97
C ARG A 65 16.83 0.02 34.11
N PRO A 66 16.69 0.73 35.25
CA PRO A 66 15.75 1.85 35.36
C PRO A 66 15.97 2.96 34.32
N PRO A 67 17.17 3.56 34.17
CA PRO A 67 17.37 4.65 33.21
C PRO A 67 17.26 4.18 31.74
N ALA A 68 17.57 2.92 31.43
CA ALA A 68 17.38 2.38 30.08
C ALA A 68 15.89 2.20 29.74
N LEU A 69 15.07 1.74 30.70
CA LEU A 69 13.62 1.67 30.55
C LEU A 69 13.00 3.06 30.40
N HIS A 70 13.41 4.03 31.24
CA HIS A 70 12.96 5.41 31.12
C HIS A 70 13.18 5.96 29.70
N ASN A 71 14.38 5.79 29.15
CA ASN A 71 14.71 6.27 27.82
C ASN A 71 13.97 5.48 26.71
N LEU A 72 13.74 4.18 26.87
CA LEU A 72 12.91 3.41 25.94
C LEU A 72 11.46 3.87 25.93
N GLY A 73 10.93 4.30 27.07
CA GLY A 73 9.62 4.95 27.18
C GLY A 73 9.52 6.14 26.23
N HIS A 74 10.49 7.06 26.29
CA HIS A 74 10.55 8.23 25.39
C HIS A 74 10.71 7.83 23.93
N VAL A 75 11.59 6.87 23.63
CA VAL A 75 11.81 6.40 22.26
C VAL A 75 10.51 5.87 21.65
N ARG A 76 9.79 4.98 22.35
CA ARG A 76 8.55 4.37 21.84
C ARG A 76 7.42 5.39 21.73
N PHE A 77 7.33 6.31 22.70
CA PHE A 77 6.40 7.43 22.61
C PHE A 77 6.67 8.29 21.37
N GLY A 78 7.93 8.70 21.17
CA GLY A 78 8.38 9.49 20.02
C GLY A 78 8.14 8.79 18.68
N LYS A 79 8.34 7.47 18.59
CA LYS A 79 8.06 6.71 17.36
C LYS A 79 6.57 6.71 17.05
N GLY A 80 5.73 6.56 18.07
CA GLY A 80 4.28 6.66 17.90
C GLY A 80 3.83 8.07 17.48
N LYS A 81 4.41 9.12 18.06
CA LYS A 81 4.15 10.51 17.65
C LYS A 81 4.56 10.77 16.20
N SER A 82 5.77 10.35 15.83
CA SER A 82 6.28 10.47 14.45
C SER A 82 5.41 9.70 13.46
N ALA A 83 4.93 8.51 13.86
CA ALA A 83 4.01 7.74 13.06
C ALA A 83 2.70 8.52 12.84
N LEU A 84 2.01 9.02 13.88
CA LEU A 84 0.77 9.78 13.70
C LEU A 84 0.93 11.01 12.77
N GLY A 85 2.13 11.56 12.68
CA GLY A 85 2.44 12.78 11.94
C GLY A 85 2.18 14.00 12.80
N GLU A 86 2.78 15.13 12.42
CA GLU A 86 2.53 16.39 13.09
C GLU A 86 1.17 16.93 12.65
N ARG A 87 0.21 16.95 13.58
CA ARG A 87 -1.08 17.64 13.40
C ARG A 87 -1.25 18.68 14.49
N SER A 88 -1.79 19.81 14.10
CA SER A 88 -2.14 20.90 15.00
C SER A 88 -3.58 20.74 15.49
N ALA A 89 -3.87 21.32 16.65
CA ALA A 89 -5.25 21.41 17.13
C ALA A 89 -6.09 22.19 16.10
N GLY A 90 -7.20 21.60 15.65
CA GLY A 90 -8.10 22.18 14.64
C GLY A 90 -7.93 21.62 13.22
N ASP A 91 -6.95 20.75 12.98
CA ASP A 91 -6.80 20.09 11.69
C ASP A 91 -7.99 19.17 11.39
N VAL A 92 -8.42 19.17 10.13
CA VAL A 92 -9.44 18.25 9.64
C VAL A 92 -8.93 16.81 9.81
N THR A 93 -9.71 15.99 10.52
CA THR A 93 -9.38 14.59 10.78
C THR A 93 -10.07 13.66 9.80
N GLU A 94 -9.55 12.44 9.63
CA GLU A 94 -10.22 11.38 8.89
C GLU A 94 -11.62 11.12 9.43
N LEU A 95 -11.80 11.19 10.76
CA LEU A 95 -13.11 10.99 11.38
C LEU A 95 -14.11 12.09 11.01
N SER A 96 -13.68 13.36 10.99
CA SER A 96 -14.55 14.46 10.56
C SER A 96 -14.92 14.36 9.08
N ILE A 97 -13.95 13.98 8.23
CA ILE A 97 -14.21 13.75 6.80
C ILE A 97 -15.20 12.60 6.64
N ALA A 98 -14.97 11.49 7.33
CA ALA A 98 -15.82 10.31 7.25
C ALA A 98 -17.27 10.62 7.60
N ARG A 99 -17.47 11.39 8.69
CA ARG A 99 -18.80 11.87 9.12
C ARG A 99 -19.45 12.81 8.13
N SER A 100 -18.71 13.77 7.56
CA SER A 100 -19.28 14.69 6.56
C SER A 100 -19.80 13.95 5.32
N TYR A 101 -19.17 12.85 4.93
CA TYR A 101 -19.64 12.05 3.80
C TYR A 101 -20.81 11.12 4.15
N LEU A 102 -20.99 10.74 5.42
CA LEU A 102 -22.22 10.09 5.86
C LEU A 102 -23.41 11.05 5.76
N GLU A 103 -23.25 12.28 6.22
CA GLU A 103 -24.27 13.33 6.12
C GLU A 103 -24.60 13.66 4.65
N ALA A 104 -23.57 13.78 3.80
CA ALA A 104 -23.77 13.98 2.36
C ALA A 104 -24.51 12.80 1.71
N ALA A 105 -24.15 11.55 2.07
CA ALA A 105 -24.84 10.37 1.56
C ALA A 105 -26.32 10.34 1.97
N ASP A 106 -26.63 10.69 3.22
CA ASP A 106 -28.01 10.76 3.70
C ASP A 106 -28.84 11.80 2.93
N ALA A 107 -28.27 12.98 2.69
CA ALA A 107 -28.91 14.02 1.90
C ALA A 107 -29.15 13.56 0.45
N ASP A 108 -28.12 13.03 -0.23
CA ASP A 108 -28.24 12.57 -1.62
C ASP A 108 -29.21 11.39 -1.76
N ILE A 109 -29.22 10.47 -0.79
CA ILE A 109 -30.20 9.37 -0.75
C ILE A 109 -31.62 9.92 -0.64
N SER A 110 -31.85 10.89 0.25
CA SER A 110 -33.16 11.51 0.44
C SER A 110 -33.61 12.20 -0.85
N ASP A 111 -32.75 13.05 -1.42
CA ASP A 111 -33.05 13.79 -2.65
C ASP A 111 -33.40 12.83 -3.79
N MET A 112 -32.61 11.77 -4.00
CA MET A 112 -32.90 10.80 -5.05
C MET A 112 -34.20 10.01 -4.81
N LYS A 113 -34.54 9.69 -3.56
CA LYS A 113 -35.82 9.02 -3.22
C LYS A 113 -37.01 9.93 -3.50
N ASP A 114 -36.91 11.21 -3.16
CA ASP A 114 -37.94 12.20 -3.47
C ASP A 114 -38.13 12.35 -4.99
N GLN A 115 -37.03 12.37 -5.75
CA GLN A 115 -37.11 12.40 -7.22
C GLN A 115 -37.73 11.13 -7.80
N ILE A 116 -37.45 9.95 -7.24
CA ILE A 116 -38.11 8.71 -7.64
C ILE A 116 -39.63 8.82 -7.49
N GLU A 117 -40.11 9.30 -6.34
CA GLU A 117 -41.55 9.46 -6.08
C GLU A 117 -42.21 10.46 -7.04
N LEU A 118 -41.55 11.60 -7.27
CA LEU A 118 -42.04 12.64 -8.19
C LEU A 118 -42.16 12.13 -9.63
N LEU A 119 -41.15 11.38 -10.11
CA LEU A 119 -41.17 10.78 -11.44
C LEU A 119 -42.28 9.73 -11.57
N ASP A 120 -42.43 8.86 -10.57
CA ASP A 120 -43.47 7.82 -10.55
C ASP A 120 -44.88 8.43 -10.54
N LYS A 121 -45.08 9.51 -9.77
CA LYS A 121 -46.34 10.25 -9.73
C LYS A 121 -46.66 10.92 -11.06
N ALA A 122 -45.71 11.63 -11.66
CA ALA A 122 -45.91 12.29 -12.95
C ALA A 122 -46.30 11.27 -14.04
N LYS A 123 -45.62 10.11 -14.05
CA LYS A 123 -45.93 9.00 -14.95
C LYS A 123 -47.33 8.44 -14.72
N ALA A 124 -47.73 8.23 -13.46
CA ALA A 124 -49.07 7.75 -13.12
C ALA A 124 -50.18 8.74 -13.53
N GLU A 125 -49.88 10.03 -13.48
CA GLU A 125 -50.78 11.12 -13.91
C GLU A 125 -50.74 11.37 -15.43
N GLY A 126 -49.94 10.60 -16.19
CA GLY A 126 -49.81 10.74 -17.64
C GLY A 126 -49.14 12.05 -18.09
N ARG A 127 -48.40 12.71 -17.20
CA ARG A 127 -47.64 13.93 -17.51
C ARG A 127 -46.19 13.60 -17.82
N GLU A 128 -45.57 14.37 -18.71
CA GLU A 128 -44.12 14.28 -18.90
C GLU A 128 -43.43 14.79 -17.61
N PRO A 129 -42.58 13.96 -16.97
CA PRO A 129 -41.84 14.40 -15.79
C PRO A 129 -40.77 15.44 -16.13
N ASP A 130 -40.49 16.35 -15.19
CA ASP A 130 -39.28 17.16 -15.24
C ASP A 130 -38.10 16.32 -14.73
N TYR A 131 -37.16 16.02 -15.63
CA TYR A 131 -35.99 15.20 -15.32
C TYR A 131 -34.80 16.02 -14.84
N VAL A 132 -34.83 17.35 -14.91
CA VAL A 132 -33.67 18.17 -14.54
C VAL A 132 -33.30 17.99 -13.06
N PRO A 133 -34.23 18.08 -12.09
CA PRO A 133 -33.91 17.84 -10.68
C PRO A 133 -33.47 16.40 -10.41
N ALA A 134 -34.11 15.42 -11.07
CA ALA A 134 -33.73 14.01 -11.00
C ALA A 134 -32.31 13.74 -11.51
N THR A 135 -31.92 14.39 -12.60
CA THR A 135 -30.58 14.27 -13.20
C THR A 135 -29.52 14.89 -12.28
N ALA A 136 -29.82 16.04 -11.67
CA ALA A 136 -28.93 16.70 -10.73
C ALA A 136 -28.72 15.85 -9.46
N ALA A 137 -29.81 15.34 -8.85
CA ALA A 137 -29.75 14.47 -7.69
C ALA A 137 -28.96 13.17 -7.98
N LEU A 138 -29.21 12.56 -9.14
CA LEU A 138 -28.48 11.37 -9.58
C LEU A 138 -26.98 11.65 -9.73
N GLY A 139 -26.61 12.79 -10.35
CA GLY A 139 -25.23 13.21 -10.50
C GLY A 139 -24.51 13.41 -9.17
N GLY A 140 -25.19 14.05 -8.20
CA GLY A 140 -24.71 14.23 -6.83
C GLY A 140 -24.45 12.89 -6.12
N GLY A 141 -25.47 12.02 -6.07
CA GLY A 141 -25.37 10.71 -5.42
C GLY A 141 -24.27 9.82 -5.99
N ILE A 142 -24.06 9.82 -7.32
CA ILE A 142 -22.95 9.09 -7.96
C ILE A 142 -21.59 9.63 -7.51
N ASN A 143 -21.43 10.96 -7.42
CA ASN A 143 -20.18 11.57 -6.98
C ASN A 143 -19.88 11.25 -5.50
N THR A 144 -20.90 11.33 -4.64
CA THR A 144 -20.77 10.95 -3.22
C THR A 144 -20.41 9.48 -3.06
N PHE A 145 -21.08 8.58 -3.79
CA PHE A 145 -20.74 7.16 -3.82
C PHE A 145 -19.27 6.93 -4.18
N ARG A 146 -18.80 7.52 -5.29
CA ARG A 146 -17.41 7.36 -5.74
C ARG A 146 -16.41 7.90 -4.73
N THR A 147 -16.75 9.02 -4.10
CA THR A 147 -15.87 9.65 -3.12
C THR A 147 -15.73 8.78 -1.87
N ILE A 148 -16.85 8.29 -1.33
CA ILE A 148 -16.83 7.35 -0.19
C ILE A 148 -16.04 6.09 -0.54
N LYS A 149 -16.29 5.49 -1.71
CA LYS A 149 -15.55 4.30 -2.19
C LYS A 149 -14.04 4.54 -2.24
N LYS A 150 -13.59 5.75 -2.62
CA LYS A 150 -12.17 6.15 -2.67
C LYS A 150 -11.58 6.47 -1.29
N LEU A 151 -12.40 6.85 -0.31
CA LEU A 151 -11.96 7.23 1.04
C LEU A 151 -11.80 6.06 2.00
N ILE A 152 -12.71 5.07 1.96
CA ILE A 152 -12.68 3.91 2.86
C ILE A 152 -11.28 3.28 2.99
N PRO A 153 -10.54 2.96 1.90
CA PRO A 153 -9.21 2.36 2.03
C PRO A 153 -8.19 3.26 2.74
N LYS A 154 -8.32 4.58 2.60
CA LYS A 154 -7.44 5.55 3.27
C LYS A 154 -7.75 5.63 4.76
N GLU A 155 -9.03 5.60 5.10
CA GLU A 155 -9.50 5.59 6.49
C GLU A 155 -9.10 4.28 7.20
N GLU A 156 -9.22 3.14 6.53
CA GLU A 156 -8.75 1.83 7.02
C GLU A 156 -7.22 1.82 7.25
N ALA A 157 -6.45 2.38 6.32
CA ALA A 157 -5.01 2.53 6.48
C ALA A 157 -4.67 3.41 7.70
N MET A 158 -5.47 4.46 7.96
CA MET A 158 -5.33 5.25 9.17
C MET A 158 -5.66 4.44 10.43
N VAL A 159 -6.74 3.67 10.46
CA VAL A 159 -7.06 2.79 11.60
C VAL A 159 -5.90 1.83 11.89
N ALA A 160 -5.37 1.15 10.86
CA ALA A 160 -4.23 0.25 11.01
C ALA A 160 -2.99 0.96 11.59
N LYS A 161 -2.73 2.17 11.10
CA LYS A 161 -1.64 3.02 11.59
C LYS A 161 -1.83 3.45 13.05
N ARG A 162 -3.04 3.85 13.45
CA ARG A 162 -3.37 4.18 14.86
C ARG A 162 -3.21 2.97 15.77
N ASN A 163 -3.62 1.78 15.34
CA ASN A 163 -3.45 0.53 16.09
C ASN A 163 -1.96 0.19 16.33
N GLY A 164 -1.09 0.44 15.34
CA GLY A 164 0.35 0.35 15.52
C GLY A 164 0.89 1.31 16.59
N VAL A 165 0.41 2.55 16.60
CA VAL A 165 0.77 3.56 17.60
C VAL A 165 0.28 3.19 19.00
N ILE A 166 -0.96 2.72 19.12
CA ILE A 166 -1.52 2.22 20.40
C ILE A 166 -0.62 1.12 20.98
N THR A 167 -0.12 0.22 20.15
CA THR A 167 0.81 -0.84 20.59
C THR A 167 2.13 -0.26 21.09
N LEU A 168 2.72 0.70 20.37
CA LEU A 168 3.97 1.36 20.77
C LEU A 168 3.82 2.14 22.08
N TRP A 169 2.76 2.94 22.21
CA TRP A 169 2.50 3.74 23.41
C TRP A 169 2.13 2.88 24.61
N THR A 170 1.42 1.75 24.42
CA THR A 170 1.18 0.79 25.51
C THR A 170 2.50 0.22 26.04
N ARG A 171 3.46 -0.09 25.14
CA ARG A 171 4.81 -0.51 25.56
C ARG A 171 5.59 0.60 26.26
N SER A 172 5.46 1.85 25.78
CA SER A 172 6.08 3.02 26.42
C SER A 172 5.60 3.22 27.86
N VAL A 173 4.30 3.11 28.11
CA VAL A 173 3.72 3.11 29.48
C VAL A 173 4.33 2.01 30.33
N GLY A 174 4.47 0.80 29.77
CA GLY A 174 5.11 -0.32 30.45
C GLY A 174 6.58 -0.05 30.82
N ASP A 175 7.35 0.57 29.92
CA ASP A 175 8.75 0.91 30.21
C ASP A 175 8.85 1.97 31.31
N PHE A 176 8.03 3.03 31.26
CA PHE A 176 8.02 4.07 32.28
C PHE A 176 7.59 3.53 33.65
N ARG A 177 6.55 2.69 33.70
CA ARG A 177 6.16 2.01 34.94
C ARG A 177 7.28 1.12 35.46
N GLY A 178 7.90 0.32 34.60
CA GLY A 178 9.03 -0.53 34.99
C GLY A 178 10.23 0.28 35.49
N ALA A 179 10.51 1.44 34.92
CA ALA A 179 11.55 2.35 35.42
C ALA A 179 11.22 2.83 36.84
N HIS A 180 9.99 3.30 37.07
CA HIS A 180 9.53 3.78 38.37
C HIS A 180 9.43 2.66 39.43
N GLU A 181 9.03 1.46 39.03
CA GLU A 181 8.96 0.28 39.92
C GLU A 181 10.35 -0.13 40.42
N LEU A 182 11.37 0.02 39.58
CA LEU A 182 12.76 -0.31 39.93
C LEU A 182 13.50 0.85 40.62
N ASP A 183 13.07 2.09 40.36
CA ASP A 183 13.57 3.30 41.02
C ASP A 183 12.40 4.23 41.38
N ALA A 184 11.91 4.10 42.62
CA ALA A 184 10.79 4.88 43.12
C ALA A 184 11.08 6.40 43.20
N ALA A 185 12.35 6.82 43.10
CA ALA A 185 12.71 8.23 43.03
C ALA A 185 12.46 8.83 41.63
N ASP A 186 12.29 8.00 40.60
CA ASP A 186 11.95 8.43 39.23
C ASP A 186 10.46 8.81 39.12
N GLY A 187 10.07 9.89 39.82
CA GLY A 187 8.75 10.50 39.70
C GLY A 187 8.39 10.93 38.27
N PRO A 188 9.32 11.47 37.45
CA PRO A 188 9.04 11.79 36.04
C PRO A 188 8.58 10.58 35.21
N ALA A 189 9.12 9.38 35.44
CA ALA A 189 8.64 8.19 34.74
C ALA A 189 7.16 7.89 35.05
N LEU A 190 6.74 7.96 36.32
CA LEU A 190 5.33 7.77 36.69
C LEU A 190 4.44 8.81 36.01
N ALA A 191 4.81 10.09 36.06
CA ALA A 191 4.06 11.17 35.43
C ALA A 191 3.93 10.98 33.91
N ASN A 192 4.99 10.54 33.23
CA ASN A 192 4.97 10.24 31.81
C ASN A 192 4.03 9.07 31.49
N ALA A 193 4.06 8.00 32.29
CA ALA A 193 3.17 6.85 32.12
C ALA A 193 1.70 7.29 32.18
N GLU A 194 1.32 8.08 33.19
CA GLU A 194 -0.04 8.57 33.38
C GLU A 194 -0.49 9.51 32.24
N ALA A 195 0.38 10.41 31.79
CA ALA A 195 0.11 11.30 30.67
C ALA A 195 -0.13 10.53 29.37
N ILE A 196 0.70 9.51 29.08
CA ILE A 196 0.56 8.68 27.88
C ILE A 196 -0.70 7.81 27.96
N GLU A 197 -1.11 7.36 29.14
CA GLU A 197 -2.37 6.63 29.30
C GLU A 197 -3.60 7.47 28.92
N GLU A 198 -3.63 8.76 29.27
CA GLU A 198 -4.72 9.63 28.83
C GLU A 198 -4.74 9.78 27.30
N LEU A 199 -3.58 9.97 26.69
CA LEU A 199 -3.45 10.01 25.22
C LEU A 199 -3.89 8.68 24.57
N LEU A 200 -3.57 7.54 25.18
CA LEU A 200 -4.02 6.22 24.72
C LEU A 200 -5.54 6.07 24.80
N ARG A 201 -6.18 6.54 25.87
CA ARG A 201 -7.65 6.52 26.01
C ARG A 201 -8.30 7.35 24.91
N ALA A 202 -7.78 8.55 24.64
CA ALA A 202 -8.26 9.40 23.56
C ALA A 202 -8.08 8.74 22.18
N LEU A 203 -6.87 8.27 21.87
CA LEU A 203 -6.55 7.63 20.59
C LEU A 203 -7.40 6.39 20.33
N ARG A 204 -7.63 5.54 21.35
CA ARG A 204 -8.50 4.36 21.23
C ARG A 204 -9.95 4.76 20.94
N ARG A 205 -10.46 5.79 21.62
CA ARG A 205 -11.82 6.30 21.40
C ARG A 205 -11.99 6.81 19.97
N GLU A 206 -11.06 7.63 19.49
CA GLU A 206 -11.11 8.17 18.13
C GLU A 206 -10.92 7.10 17.06
N THR A 207 -10.08 6.09 17.31
CA THR A 207 -9.88 4.96 16.40
C THR A 207 -11.17 4.16 16.26
N ARG A 208 -11.82 3.82 17.37
CA ARG A 208 -13.12 3.12 17.36
C ARG A 208 -14.20 3.94 16.67
N ALA A 209 -14.26 5.25 16.91
CA ALA A 209 -15.22 6.11 16.24
C ALA A 209 -15.01 6.16 14.72
N LEU A 210 -13.76 6.06 14.25
CA LEU A 210 -13.44 5.97 12.82
C LEU A 210 -13.84 4.60 12.25
N GLU A 211 -13.58 3.51 12.97
CA GLU A 211 -14.04 2.16 12.58
C GLU A 211 -15.57 2.10 12.43
N GLU A 212 -16.31 2.69 13.38
CA GLU A 212 -17.78 2.80 13.34
C GLU A 212 -18.24 3.63 12.13
N ALA A 213 -17.54 4.72 11.80
CA ALA A 213 -17.85 5.55 10.64
C ALA A 213 -17.59 4.81 9.31
N ILE A 214 -16.48 4.08 9.18
CA ILE A 214 -16.16 3.26 8.00
C ILE A 214 -17.27 2.22 7.76
N GLU A 215 -17.71 1.54 8.82
CA GLU A 215 -18.78 0.55 8.70
C GLU A 215 -20.12 1.17 8.29
N ALA A 216 -20.44 2.36 8.81
CA ALA A 216 -21.61 3.12 8.37
C ALA A 216 -21.49 3.54 6.90
N GLN A 217 -20.30 3.95 6.44
CA GLN A 217 -20.06 4.34 5.06
C GLN A 217 -20.27 3.17 4.10
N ARG A 218 -19.83 1.96 4.45
CA ARG A 218 -20.07 0.75 3.64
C ARG A 218 -21.56 0.48 3.44
N LYS A 219 -22.35 0.59 4.51
CA LYS A 219 -23.81 0.47 4.44
C LYS A 219 -24.41 1.57 3.56
N LYS A 220 -23.90 2.80 3.65
CA LYS A 220 -24.33 3.91 2.79
C LYS A 220 -23.96 3.70 1.33
N LEU A 221 -22.83 3.06 1.01
CA LEU A 221 -22.50 2.70 -0.37
C LEU A 221 -23.54 1.72 -0.95
N GLU A 222 -23.96 0.72 -0.19
CA GLU A 222 -25.00 -0.22 -0.63
C GLU A 222 -26.34 0.48 -0.88
N GLU A 223 -26.74 1.37 0.04
CA GLU A 223 -27.97 2.16 -0.09
C GLU A 223 -27.90 3.13 -1.29
N LEU A 224 -26.82 3.89 -1.42
CA LEU A 224 -26.56 4.77 -2.57
C LEU A 224 -26.63 3.98 -3.87
N ARG A 225 -25.95 2.83 -3.97
CA ARG A 225 -25.97 1.98 -5.17
C ARG A 225 -27.40 1.58 -5.53
N ALA A 226 -28.19 1.14 -4.55
CA ALA A 226 -29.58 0.73 -4.79
C ALA A 226 -30.45 1.89 -5.29
N VAL A 227 -30.36 3.05 -4.64
CA VAL A 227 -31.17 4.23 -5.00
C VAL A 227 -30.73 4.81 -6.36
N ILE A 228 -29.42 4.86 -6.64
CA ILE A 228 -28.86 5.25 -7.95
C ILE A 228 -29.43 4.36 -9.05
N GLN A 229 -29.42 3.03 -8.86
CA GLN A 229 -29.96 2.09 -9.85
C GLN A 229 -31.47 2.26 -10.06
N GLU A 230 -32.23 2.53 -8.99
CA GLU A 230 -33.67 2.79 -9.10
C GLU A 230 -33.98 4.09 -9.85
N LEU A 231 -33.22 5.15 -9.58
CA LEU A 231 -33.41 6.44 -10.26
C LEU A 231 -33.01 6.36 -11.74
N ILE A 232 -31.92 5.66 -12.07
CA ILE A 232 -31.49 5.43 -13.47
C ILE A 232 -32.58 4.76 -14.30
N LYS A 233 -33.36 3.83 -13.74
CA LYS A 233 -34.47 3.17 -14.47
C LYS A 233 -35.57 4.13 -14.91
N ARG A 234 -35.68 5.28 -14.25
CA ARG A 234 -36.74 6.28 -14.49
C ARG A 234 -36.29 7.41 -15.41
N ILE A 235 -34.98 7.65 -15.50
CA ILE A 235 -34.41 8.72 -16.34
C ILE A 235 -34.08 8.18 -17.74
N PRO A 236 -34.57 8.83 -18.83
CA PRO A 236 -34.20 8.52 -20.21
C PRO A 236 -32.70 8.60 -20.46
N ASP A 237 -32.17 7.78 -21.37
CA ASP A 237 -30.73 7.70 -21.67
C ASP A 237 -30.10 9.03 -22.08
N ASP A 238 -30.82 9.82 -22.87
CA ASP A 238 -30.38 11.14 -23.36
C ASP A 238 -30.34 12.20 -22.25
N LYS A 239 -30.98 11.94 -21.12
CA LYS A 239 -31.06 12.85 -19.96
C LYS A 239 -30.20 12.39 -18.78
N LEU A 240 -29.50 11.26 -18.88
CA LEU A 240 -28.62 10.78 -17.81
C LEU A 240 -27.44 11.74 -17.61
N PRO A 241 -26.97 11.91 -16.36
CA PRO A 241 -25.80 12.72 -16.10
C PRO A 241 -24.54 12.05 -16.69
N PRO A 242 -23.53 12.84 -17.12
CA PRO A 242 -22.34 12.30 -17.80
C PRO A 242 -21.55 11.32 -16.93
N ASN A 243 -21.64 11.47 -15.61
CA ASN A 243 -20.95 10.61 -14.67
C ASN A 243 -21.63 9.23 -14.48
N ALA A 244 -22.76 8.92 -15.12
CA ALA A 244 -23.46 7.64 -14.97
C ALA A 244 -22.77 6.43 -15.63
N GLU A 245 -22.08 6.64 -16.77
CA GLU A 245 -21.41 5.56 -17.53
C GLU A 245 -20.05 5.14 -16.93
N GLY A 246 -19.51 5.90 -15.98
CA GLY A 246 -18.13 5.74 -15.48
C GLY A 246 -17.11 6.23 -16.52
N GLU A 247 -16.00 6.84 -16.08
CA GLU A 247 -15.04 7.52 -16.97
C GLU A 247 -14.08 6.55 -17.70
N GLY A 248 -14.45 5.27 -17.84
CA GLY A 248 -13.63 4.25 -18.52
C GLY A 248 -12.47 3.69 -17.68
N ASP A 249 -12.26 4.20 -16.47
CA ASP A 249 -11.35 3.59 -15.49
C ASP A 249 -11.91 2.26 -14.99
N GLU A 250 -11.07 1.22 -14.96
CA GLU A 250 -11.45 -0.15 -14.58
C GLU A 250 -11.99 -0.26 -13.16
N ASP A 251 -11.64 0.70 -12.30
CA ASP A 251 -12.05 0.77 -10.89
C ASP A 251 -13.35 1.59 -10.67
N GLU A 252 -13.82 2.29 -11.71
CA GLU A 252 -15.03 3.10 -11.65
C GLU A 252 -16.28 2.28 -11.89
N GLU A 253 -17.24 2.46 -10.99
CA GLU A 253 -18.50 1.76 -11.07
C GLU A 253 -19.38 2.38 -12.16
N ASN A 254 -19.77 1.53 -13.12
CA ASN A 254 -20.77 1.85 -14.13
C ASN A 254 -22.14 1.46 -13.60
N PHE A 255 -22.98 2.47 -13.38
CA PHE A 255 -24.32 2.31 -12.82
C PHE A 255 -25.38 2.00 -13.88
N LEU A 256 -25.04 2.05 -15.17
CA LEU A 256 -25.96 1.64 -16.22
C LEU A 256 -26.09 0.11 -16.24
N PRO A 257 -27.32 -0.41 -16.43
CA PRO A 257 -27.55 -1.81 -16.77
C PRO A 257 -26.73 -2.23 -18.00
N PRO A 258 -26.26 -3.49 -18.09
CA PRO A 258 -25.44 -3.98 -19.21
C PRO A 258 -26.01 -3.63 -20.59
N GLU A 259 -27.33 -3.65 -20.74
CA GLU A 259 -28.06 -3.39 -21.99
C GLU A 259 -28.01 -1.92 -22.42
N ARG A 260 -27.82 -1.00 -21.45
CA ARG A 260 -27.76 0.45 -21.66
C ARG A 260 -26.33 0.97 -21.77
N ARG A 261 -25.33 0.10 -21.61
CA ARG A 261 -23.92 0.47 -21.75
C ARG A 261 -23.55 0.58 -23.21
N LYS A 262 -22.88 1.66 -23.60
CA LYS A 262 -22.21 1.72 -24.89
C LYS A 262 -21.23 0.54 -25.02
N PRO A 263 -21.14 -0.11 -26.18
CA PRO A 263 -20.09 -1.09 -26.44
C PRO A 263 -18.74 -0.46 -26.11
N ARG A 264 -17.92 -1.12 -25.28
CA ARG A 264 -16.53 -0.68 -25.06
C ARG A 264 -15.92 -0.51 -26.45
N ALA A 265 -15.47 0.70 -26.78
CA ALA A 265 -14.76 0.95 -28.02
C ALA A 265 -13.49 0.10 -28.01
N GLY A 266 -13.54 -1.07 -28.64
CA GLY A 266 -12.41 -1.98 -28.84
C GLY A 266 -11.44 -1.42 -29.89
N GLY A 267 -10.95 -0.21 -29.67
CA GLY A 267 -10.05 0.52 -30.57
C GLY A 267 -8.97 1.33 -29.85
N GLY A 268 -8.73 1.07 -28.56
CA GLY A 268 -7.54 1.55 -27.87
C GLY A 268 -6.42 0.51 -28.04
N GLU A 269 -5.23 0.96 -28.43
CA GLU A 269 -4.02 0.12 -28.47
C GLU A 269 -3.92 -0.74 -27.20
N PRO A 270 -3.56 -2.03 -27.32
CA PRO A 270 -3.41 -2.89 -26.15
C PRO A 270 -2.43 -2.24 -25.18
N LYS A 271 -2.95 -1.87 -23.99
CA LYS A 271 -2.17 -1.35 -22.87
C LYS A 271 -1.04 -2.35 -22.62
N ALA A 272 0.20 -1.88 -22.61
CA ALA A 272 1.36 -2.74 -22.39
C ALA A 272 1.13 -3.55 -21.09
N PRO A 273 1.26 -4.89 -21.14
CA PRO A 273 0.97 -5.75 -19.99
C PRO A 273 1.90 -5.40 -18.83
N LYS A 274 1.35 -5.43 -17.61
CA LYS A 274 2.17 -5.27 -16.41
C LYS A 274 3.09 -6.49 -16.27
N PRO A 275 4.32 -6.33 -15.73
CA PRO A 275 5.23 -7.46 -15.57
C PRO A 275 4.59 -8.53 -14.66
N GLY A 276 4.43 -9.75 -15.18
CA GLY A 276 3.94 -10.91 -14.42
C GLY A 276 2.53 -11.41 -14.76
N GLU A 277 1.79 -10.77 -15.68
CA GLU A 277 0.52 -11.31 -16.17
C GLU A 277 0.74 -12.34 -17.30
N GLU A 278 0.12 -13.51 -17.16
CA GLU A 278 0.09 -14.55 -18.20
C GLU A 278 -0.70 -14.05 -19.43
N GLN A 279 0.00 -13.89 -20.55
CA GLN A 279 -0.63 -13.48 -21.80
C GLN A 279 -1.29 -14.67 -22.51
N LYS A 280 -2.54 -14.51 -22.95
CA LYS A 280 -3.15 -15.43 -23.92
C LYS A 280 -2.59 -15.13 -25.30
N MET A 281 -1.66 -15.98 -25.76
CA MET A 281 -1.12 -15.93 -27.12
C MET A 281 -2.22 -16.18 -28.15
N THR A 282 -2.29 -15.35 -29.18
CA THR A 282 -3.25 -15.57 -30.28
C THR A 282 -2.82 -16.77 -31.13
N GLU A 283 -3.76 -17.44 -31.80
CA GLU A 283 -3.46 -18.64 -32.61
C GLU A 283 -2.43 -18.33 -33.73
N GLN A 284 -2.42 -17.10 -34.25
CA GLN A 284 -1.48 -16.67 -35.27
C GLN A 284 -0.07 -16.44 -34.70
N GLU A 285 0.05 -15.88 -33.50
CA GLU A 285 1.34 -15.73 -32.78
C GLU A 285 1.90 -17.09 -32.35
N ALA A 286 1.04 -18.02 -31.95
CA ALA A 286 1.42 -19.40 -31.65
C ALA A 286 1.96 -20.11 -32.89
N ARG A 287 1.31 -19.91 -34.05
CA ARG A 287 1.77 -20.46 -35.33
C ARG A 287 3.11 -19.85 -35.76
N GLY A 288 3.29 -18.54 -35.66
CA GLY A 288 4.56 -17.87 -35.97
C GLY A 288 5.71 -18.32 -35.05
N SER A 289 5.44 -18.48 -33.75
CA SER A 289 6.41 -18.98 -32.78
C SER A 289 6.80 -20.44 -33.03
N LEU A 290 5.84 -21.28 -33.43
CA LEU A 290 6.09 -22.66 -33.85
C LEU A 290 6.89 -22.76 -35.17
N GLU A 291 6.68 -21.83 -36.08
CA GLU A 291 7.42 -21.77 -37.36
C GLU A 291 8.87 -21.33 -37.15
N GLY A 292 9.12 -20.40 -36.22
CA GLY A 292 10.46 -20.05 -35.72
C GLY A 292 11.19 -21.25 -35.09
N LEU A 293 10.49 -22.01 -34.24
CA LEU A 293 11.03 -23.25 -33.64
C LEU A 293 11.36 -24.31 -34.69
N LYS A 294 10.54 -24.49 -35.75
CA LYS A 294 10.85 -25.40 -36.86
C LYS A 294 12.15 -25.03 -37.57
N ASN A 295 12.45 -23.73 -37.71
CA ASN A 295 13.70 -23.25 -38.32
C ASN A 295 14.91 -23.41 -37.40
N GLU A 296 14.72 -23.40 -36.07
CA GLU A 296 15.78 -23.65 -35.08
C GLU A 296 16.09 -25.14 -34.91
N PHE A 297 15.09 -26.02 -34.93
CA PHE A 297 15.29 -27.48 -34.90
C PHE A 297 15.81 -28.06 -36.23
N GLY A 298 15.67 -27.33 -37.34
CA GLY A 298 16.17 -27.71 -38.67
C GLY A 298 17.66 -27.45 -38.89
N ARG A 299 18.31 -26.63 -38.04
CA ARG A 299 19.77 -26.47 -38.06
C ARG A 299 20.38 -27.51 -37.13
N LYS A 300 21.10 -28.48 -37.72
CA LYS A 300 21.94 -29.44 -36.99
C LYS A 300 22.68 -28.74 -35.85
N MET A 301 22.34 -29.09 -34.61
CA MET A 301 23.14 -28.81 -33.42
C MET A 301 24.58 -29.33 -33.66
N PRO A 302 25.64 -28.51 -33.47
CA PRO A 302 27.00 -29.00 -33.59
C PRO A 302 27.33 -29.85 -32.36
N ALA A 303 27.20 -31.16 -32.50
CA ALA A 303 27.79 -32.12 -31.57
C ALA A 303 29.31 -32.10 -31.74
N GLY A 304 30.04 -31.85 -30.65
CA GLY A 304 31.50 -31.90 -30.64
C GLY A 304 32.03 -33.33 -30.79
N GLY A 305 33.21 -33.45 -31.42
CA GLY A 305 34.08 -34.62 -31.28
C GLY A 305 34.77 -35.11 -32.55
N ALA A 306 36.08 -34.85 -32.63
CA ALA A 306 37.13 -35.59 -33.33
C ALA A 306 37.25 -35.53 -34.88
N GLY A 307 38.47 -35.20 -35.33
CA GLY A 307 39.18 -36.05 -36.30
C GLY A 307 39.40 -35.50 -37.72
N ASP A 308 40.61 -35.02 -37.95
CA ASP A 308 41.42 -35.17 -39.17
C ASP A 308 41.03 -34.51 -40.52
N LYS A 309 41.91 -33.56 -40.89
CA LYS A 309 42.63 -33.37 -42.17
C LYS A 309 41.91 -32.97 -43.48
N ASN A 310 42.64 -32.05 -44.13
CA ASN A 310 42.59 -31.62 -45.54
C ASN A 310 41.34 -30.83 -45.96
N GLY A 311 41.44 -29.65 -46.58
CA GLY A 311 42.58 -28.93 -47.12
C GLY A 311 42.08 -28.01 -48.24
N LYS A 312 42.63 -26.79 -48.31
CA LYS A 312 42.62 -25.84 -49.45
C LYS A 312 41.23 -25.38 -49.95
N GLY A 313 40.97 -24.13 -50.26
CA GLY A 313 41.73 -22.88 -50.31
C GLY A 313 40.68 -21.75 -50.42
N GLY A 314 40.98 -20.55 -49.95
CA GLY A 314 41.46 -19.50 -50.85
C GLY A 314 40.66 -18.22 -50.58
N LYS A 315 41.35 -17.21 -50.04
CA LYS A 315 40.95 -15.78 -49.98
C LYS A 315 40.92 -15.18 -51.41
N PRO A 316 40.64 -13.87 -51.60
CA PRO A 316 39.57 -13.00 -51.07
C PRO A 316 38.96 -12.14 -52.22
N GLY A 317 37.92 -11.34 -51.95
CA GLY A 317 37.49 -10.25 -52.85
C GLY A 317 36.34 -9.47 -52.23
N ASP A 318 36.63 -8.37 -51.54
CA ASP A 318 36.60 -6.99 -52.04
C ASP A 318 35.20 -6.40 -52.28
N LYS A 319 34.84 -5.54 -51.31
CA LYS A 319 34.15 -4.23 -51.39
C LYS A 319 33.26 -3.94 -52.60
N LYS A 320 32.02 -3.53 -52.27
CA LYS A 320 31.29 -2.27 -52.60
C LYS A 320 29.79 -2.61 -52.44
N GLY A 321 28.96 -1.93 -51.65
CA GLY A 321 28.83 -0.49 -51.50
C GLY A 321 27.78 0.03 -52.49
N LYS A 322 26.51 0.09 -52.09
CA LYS A 322 25.57 1.23 -52.20
C LYS A 322 24.10 0.78 -52.10
N ASP A 323 23.40 1.43 -51.16
CA ASP A 323 22.09 2.08 -51.26
C ASP A 323 21.25 1.76 -52.51
N TYR A 324 20.10 1.13 -52.30
CA TYR A 324 18.79 1.79 -52.20
C TYR A 324 17.85 0.92 -51.34
#